data_AF-A0AAD7BBG5-F1
#
_entry.id   AF-A0AAD7BBG5-F1
#
_cell.length_a   1.000
_cell.length_b   1.000
_cell.length_c   1.000
_cell.angle_alpha   90.00
_cell.angle_beta   90.00
_cell.angle_gamma   90.00
#
_symmetry.space_group_name_H-M   'P 1'
#
loop_
_entity.id
_entity.type
_entity.pdbx_description
1 polymer ?
#
loop_
_entity_poly.entity_id
_entity_poly.type
_entity_poly.pdbx_seq_one_letter_code
_entity_poly.pdbx_strand_id
1 'polypeptide(L)'
;MDSLLHYATVALILSGSVVAVPSNERRAVTPVVASTTRYGILDMQGLNRDSCTSTAWYNNVLWVCRDTQPLVNGLPENVLVVNTASYSSIPSATTPANLVLTSPQGFGPTFFPLESDECPASGLCSDGTRWVGWPNTAPIVTFAFDNNVNSYAFIPRQHLSGLSVIADAGTTLYHALWQGQVNTMPSVSVAQSQFWSADQVGYGSTATVISNGFAYLYGPTPSGQLAVSKAALTGFLGDLTSKSIYQYYVNGAWTTTAPSKSDSTISLPNTSTVQGQIYFSTKWQSFVWIGGDGFPNANFYISTAPNPEGPWSAHTLFFQGEVGNGSLPAYSAVAHPGMTDGTGNYIFITWTKTTASSAGDIYTQPLVRVDWQ
;
A
#
# COMPACT_ATOMS: atom_id res chain seq x y z
N MET A 1 52.57 -10.18 -8.30
CA MET A 1 52.50 -10.54 -9.72
C MET A 1 51.75 -11.86 -9.80
N ASP A 2 50.48 -11.72 -10.17
CA ASP A 2 49.57 -12.67 -10.81
C ASP A 2 49.50 -14.13 -10.33
N SER A 3 48.41 -14.43 -9.61
CA SER A 3 47.80 -15.76 -9.63
C SER A 3 46.33 -15.63 -10.08
N LEU A 4 46.12 -15.77 -11.39
CA LEU A 4 44.81 -15.92 -12.03
C LEU A 4 44.27 -17.33 -11.76
N LEU A 5 43.29 -17.45 -10.86
CA LEU A 5 42.51 -18.67 -10.67
C LEU A 5 41.42 -18.73 -11.75
N HIS A 6 41.55 -19.67 -12.69
CA HIS A 6 40.50 -20.02 -13.64
C HIS A 6 39.41 -20.83 -12.92
N TYR A 7 38.21 -20.26 -12.77
CA TYR A 7 37.01 -21.05 -12.47
C TYR A 7 36.37 -21.49 -13.79
N ALA A 8 36.45 -22.78 -14.07
CA ALA A 8 35.71 -23.41 -15.18
C ALA A 8 34.25 -23.63 -14.73
N THR A 9 33.33 -22.87 -15.33
CA THR A 9 31.88 -23.08 -15.14
C THR A 9 31.44 -24.29 -15.96
N VAL A 10 31.04 -25.37 -15.30
CA VAL A 10 30.36 -26.50 -15.94
C VAL A 10 28.90 -26.11 -16.18
N ALA A 11 28.53 -25.87 -17.44
CA ALA A 11 27.14 -25.68 -17.84
C ALA A 11 26.46 -27.05 -17.97
N LEU A 12 25.62 -27.41 -16.99
CA LEU A 12 24.77 -28.59 -17.05
C LEU A 12 23.52 -28.27 -17.87
N ILE A 13 23.47 -28.71 -19.13
CA ILE A 13 22.26 -28.60 -19.96
C ILE A 13 21.33 -29.75 -19.57
N LEU A 14 20.38 -29.48 -18.68
CA LEU A 14 19.24 -30.35 -18.42
C LEU A 14 18.19 -30.11 -19.51
N SER A 15 18.20 -30.96 -20.54
CA SER A 15 17.10 -31.05 -21.51
C SER A 15 15.90 -31.75 -20.87
N GLY A 16 15.18 -31.03 -20.02
CA GLY A 16 13.89 -31.46 -19.49
C GLY A 16 12.79 -31.18 -20.51
N SER A 17 12.04 -32.20 -20.91
CA SER A 17 10.80 -32.03 -21.67
C SER A 17 9.82 -31.20 -20.84
N VAL A 18 9.50 -29.99 -21.29
CA VAL A 18 8.50 -29.13 -20.66
C VAL A 18 7.14 -29.76 -20.93
N VAL A 19 6.62 -30.50 -19.96
CA VAL A 19 5.19 -30.84 -19.95
C VAL A 19 4.45 -29.53 -19.78
N ALA A 20 3.71 -29.10 -20.80
CA ALA A 20 2.84 -27.94 -20.72
C ALA A 20 1.83 -28.17 -19.60
N VAL A 21 2.04 -27.52 -18.46
CA VAL A 21 1.03 -27.42 -17.41
C VAL A 21 -0.17 -26.71 -18.05
N PRO A 22 -1.40 -27.24 -17.94
CA PRO A 22 -2.57 -26.55 -18.45
C PRO A 22 -2.56 -25.13 -17.90
N SER A 23 -2.57 -24.14 -18.79
CA SER A 23 -2.71 -22.74 -18.37
C SER A 23 -4.10 -22.61 -17.76
N ASN A 24 -4.20 -22.60 -16.43
CA ASN A 24 -5.42 -22.19 -15.77
C ASN A 24 -5.73 -20.77 -16.26
N GLU A 25 -6.77 -20.66 -17.07
CA GLU A 25 -7.19 -19.40 -17.66
C GLU A 25 -7.55 -18.44 -16.53
N ARG A 26 -6.90 -17.28 -16.47
CA ARG A 26 -7.23 -16.25 -15.49
C ARG A 26 -8.64 -15.77 -15.74
N ARG A 27 -9.44 -15.68 -14.69
CA ARG A 27 -10.83 -15.21 -14.77
C ARG A 27 -11.17 -14.31 -13.58
N ALA A 28 -12.16 -13.46 -13.78
CA ALA A 28 -12.86 -12.86 -12.65
C ALA A 28 -13.59 -13.96 -11.88
N VAL A 29 -13.58 -13.84 -10.56
CA VAL A 29 -14.28 -14.72 -9.62
C VAL A 29 -15.13 -13.88 -8.67
N THR A 30 -16.11 -14.51 -8.04
CA THR A 30 -16.86 -13.92 -6.92
C THR A 30 -16.44 -14.65 -5.65
N PRO A 31 -15.46 -14.12 -4.89
CA PRO A 31 -15.06 -14.71 -3.62
C PRO A 31 -16.24 -14.82 -2.66
N VAL A 32 -16.30 -15.94 -1.95
CA VAL A 32 -17.31 -16.17 -0.92
C VAL A 32 -16.63 -16.30 0.43
N VAL A 33 -17.10 -15.53 1.40
CA VAL A 33 -16.63 -15.60 2.79
C VAL A 33 -17.12 -16.91 3.40
N ALA A 34 -16.18 -17.70 3.91
CA ALA A 34 -16.46 -18.89 4.71
C ALA A 34 -16.72 -18.51 6.18
N SER A 35 -15.85 -17.67 6.76
CA SER A 35 -16.00 -17.18 8.13
C SER A 35 -15.16 -15.93 8.37
N THR A 36 -15.38 -15.25 9.50
CA THR A 36 -14.54 -14.15 9.96
C THR A 36 -14.12 -14.37 11.41
N THR A 37 -12.90 -13.96 11.74
CA THR A 37 -12.33 -14.08 13.09
C THR A 37 -11.74 -12.74 13.52
N ARG A 38 -12.16 -12.23 14.69
CA ARG A 38 -11.64 -10.97 15.24
C ARG A 38 -10.36 -11.21 16.04
N TYR A 39 -9.31 -10.44 15.75
CA TYR A 39 -8.02 -10.48 16.43
C TYR A 39 -7.88 -9.38 17.50
N GLY A 40 -8.85 -8.46 17.55
CA GLY A 40 -8.86 -7.33 18.47
C GLY A 40 -8.54 -6.03 17.75
N ILE A 41 -7.65 -5.22 18.32
CA ILE A 41 -7.13 -3.99 17.71
C ILE A 41 -5.62 -4.09 17.50
N LEU A 42 -5.08 -3.34 16.54
CA LEU A 42 -3.64 -3.11 16.46
C LEU A 42 -3.20 -2.36 17.72
N ASP A 43 -2.28 -2.94 18.48
CA ASP A 43 -1.65 -2.28 19.62
C ASP A 43 -0.54 -1.36 19.10
N MET A 44 -0.82 -0.06 19.12
CA MET A 44 0.04 1.00 18.59
C MET A 44 1.07 1.50 19.60
N GLN A 45 1.24 0.82 20.74
CA GLN A 45 2.25 1.14 21.75
C GLN A 45 2.23 2.60 22.23
N GLY A 46 1.03 3.11 22.53
CA GLY A 46 0.85 4.48 23.01
C GLY A 46 0.93 5.55 21.92
N LEU A 47 0.68 5.19 20.66
CA LEU A 47 0.54 6.13 19.55
C LEU A 47 -0.90 6.15 19.03
N ASN A 48 -1.35 7.34 18.62
CA ASN A 48 -2.62 7.58 17.92
C ASN A 48 -2.31 7.63 16.42
N ARG A 49 -2.55 6.55 15.66
CA ARG A 49 -2.15 6.47 14.25
C ARG A 49 -3.33 6.33 13.31
N ASP A 50 -3.34 7.18 12.29
CA ASP A 50 -4.36 7.18 11.25
C ASP A 50 -4.02 6.26 10.07
N SER A 51 -5.05 5.59 9.52
CA SER A 51 -5.04 4.94 8.20
C SER A 51 -3.82 4.06 7.87
N CYS A 52 -3.52 3.09 8.73
CA CYS A 52 -2.34 2.24 8.56
C CYS A 52 -2.50 1.24 7.39
N THR A 53 -1.47 1.11 6.58
CA THR A 53 -1.35 0.09 5.51
C THR A 53 -0.11 -0.76 5.73
N SER A 54 -0.03 -1.94 5.10
CA SER A 54 1.07 -2.88 5.35
C SER A 54 1.61 -3.55 4.09
N THR A 55 2.88 -3.94 4.12
CA THR A 55 3.50 -4.80 3.10
C THR A 55 4.33 -5.90 3.77
N ALA A 56 4.45 -7.05 3.12
CA ALA A 56 5.39 -8.08 3.56
C ALA A 56 6.81 -7.53 3.50
N TRP A 57 7.59 -7.73 4.56
CA TRP A 57 8.92 -7.16 4.71
C TRP A 57 9.88 -8.21 5.24
N TYR A 58 10.39 -9.03 4.32
CA TYR A 58 11.20 -10.21 4.65
C TYR A 58 10.43 -11.15 5.60
N ASN A 59 10.89 -11.33 6.84
CA ASN A 59 10.23 -12.16 7.87
C ASN A 59 9.22 -11.38 8.74
N ASN A 60 9.01 -10.10 8.46
CA ASN A 60 8.10 -9.22 9.20
C ASN A 60 7.07 -8.59 8.27
N VAL A 61 6.21 -7.76 8.84
CA VAL A 61 5.29 -6.90 8.11
C VAL A 61 5.65 -5.46 8.43
N LEU A 62 5.96 -4.66 7.39
CA LEU A 62 6.16 -3.23 7.54
C LEU A 62 4.80 -2.55 7.44
N TRP A 63 4.49 -1.74 8.45
CA TRP A 63 3.32 -0.88 8.49
C TRP A 63 3.73 0.57 8.29
N VAL A 64 2.97 1.29 7.48
CA VAL A 64 3.07 2.74 7.36
C VAL A 64 1.70 3.34 7.64
N CYS A 65 1.68 4.37 8.47
CA CYS A 65 0.48 5.05 8.90
C CYS A 65 0.58 6.53 8.50
N ARG A 66 -0.57 7.18 8.36
CA ARG A 66 -0.68 8.63 8.17
C ARG A 66 -0.42 9.35 9.50
N ASP A 67 -1.12 10.46 9.70
CA ASP A 67 -1.08 11.29 10.90
C ASP A 67 -0.90 10.48 12.17
N THR A 68 0.15 10.83 12.91
CA THR A 68 0.52 10.15 14.14
C THR A 68 0.75 11.17 15.24
N GLN A 69 0.17 10.89 16.41
CA GLN A 69 0.38 11.64 17.65
C GLN A 69 0.78 10.67 18.77
N PRO A 70 1.52 11.11 19.79
CA PRO A 70 1.67 10.29 21.00
C PRO A 70 0.37 10.32 21.81
N LEU A 71 0.11 9.24 22.54
CA LEU A 71 -0.95 9.15 23.54
C LEU A 71 -0.35 9.32 24.93
N VAL A 72 -0.88 10.28 25.70
CA VAL A 72 -0.57 10.46 27.11
C VAL A 72 -1.84 10.25 27.92
N ASN A 73 -1.83 9.28 28.83
CA ASN A 73 -3.01 8.85 29.59
C ASN A 73 -4.20 8.47 28.68
N GLY A 74 -3.92 7.89 27.51
CA GLY A 74 -4.94 7.47 26.53
C GLY A 74 -5.53 8.62 25.69
N LEU A 75 -5.00 9.84 25.80
CA LEU A 75 -5.45 11.00 25.02
C LEU A 75 -4.36 11.44 24.03
N PRO A 76 -4.72 11.85 22.80
CA PRO A 76 -3.76 12.37 21.84
C PRO A 76 -3.19 13.71 22.29
N GLU A 77 -1.88 13.89 22.12
CA GLU A 77 -1.24 15.19 22.31
C GLU A 77 -1.34 16.08 21.06
N ASN A 78 -1.07 17.38 21.22
CA ASN A 78 -1.05 18.34 20.11
C ASN A 78 0.14 18.19 19.15
N VAL A 79 1.09 17.29 19.43
CA VAL A 79 2.24 17.04 18.57
C VAL A 79 1.86 16.02 17.50
N LEU A 80 2.17 16.33 16.25
CA LEU A 80 1.77 15.57 15.06
C LEU A 80 2.94 15.40 14.11
N VAL A 81 3.08 14.20 13.54
CA VAL A 81 3.88 13.95 12.33
C VAL A 81 2.99 13.36 11.24
N VAL A 82 3.23 13.73 9.98
CA VAL A 82 2.33 13.39 8.86
C VAL A 82 2.27 11.90 8.51
N ASN A 83 3.29 11.12 8.90
CA ASN A 83 3.32 9.68 8.73
C ASN A 83 4.38 9.03 9.63
N THR A 84 4.16 7.77 9.99
CA THR A 84 5.12 6.95 10.75
C THR A 84 5.14 5.51 10.23
N ALA A 85 6.12 4.73 10.69
CA ALA A 85 6.20 3.30 10.41
C ALA A 85 6.26 2.46 11.70
N SER A 86 6.05 1.15 11.54
CA SER A 86 6.25 0.12 12.57
C SER A 86 6.41 -1.24 11.92
N TYR A 87 6.94 -2.20 12.66
CA TYR A 87 6.93 -3.60 12.29
C TYR A 87 5.90 -4.38 13.10
N SER A 88 5.41 -5.46 12.54
CA SER A 88 4.80 -6.55 13.30
C SER A 88 5.32 -7.90 12.81
N SER A 89 5.12 -8.94 13.61
CA SER A 89 5.13 -10.30 13.08
C SER A 89 3.89 -10.53 12.20
N ILE A 90 3.89 -11.64 11.45
CA ILE A 90 2.67 -12.15 10.83
C ILE A 90 1.78 -12.71 11.96
N PRO A 91 0.50 -12.33 12.05
CA PRO A 91 -0.38 -12.87 13.09
C PRO A 91 -0.53 -14.38 12.97
N SER A 92 -0.69 -15.06 14.11
CA SER A 92 -0.99 -16.49 14.10
C SER A 92 -2.31 -16.75 13.35
N ALA A 93 -2.30 -17.69 12.41
CA ALA A 93 -3.50 -18.11 11.72
C ALA A 93 -4.54 -18.73 12.69
N THR A 94 -4.11 -19.43 13.74
CA THR A 94 -5.01 -20.26 14.58
C THR A 94 -5.26 -19.68 15.96
N THR A 95 -4.50 -18.67 16.37
CA THR A 95 -4.57 -18.09 17.72
C THR A 95 -4.80 -16.59 17.62
N PRO A 96 -6.07 -16.13 17.65
CA PRO A 96 -6.39 -14.71 17.60
C PRO A 96 -5.81 -13.97 18.81
N ALA A 97 -5.10 -12.87 18.55
CA ALA A 97 -4.53 -12.00 19.55
C ALA A 97 -4.30 -10.60 18.97
N ASN A 98 -4.25 -9.58 19.84
CA ASN A 98 -3.87 -8.23 19.44
C ASN A 98 -2.50 -8.27 18.75
N LEU A 99 -2.38 -7.56 17.63
CA LEU A 99 -1.14 -7.45 16.91
C LEU A 99 -0.39 -6.21 17.39
N VAL A 100 0.81 -6.40 17.94
CA VAL A 100 1.64 -5.30 18.42
C VAL A 100 2.42 -4.70 17.25
N LEU A 101 2.26 -3.39 17.05
CA LEU A 101 3.01 -2.60 16.09
C LEU A 101 4.23 -1.99 16.79
N THR A 102 5.39 -2.59 16.59
CA THR A 102 6.64 -2.15 17.22
C THR A 102 7.38 -1.15 16.35
N SER A 103 7.61 0.05 16.88
CA SER A 103 8.50 1.03 16.26
C SER A 103 9.78 1.17 17.08
N PRO A 104 10.97 0.81 16.55
CA PRO A 104 12.23 1.06 17.25
C PRO A 104 12.49 2.53 17.56
N GLN A 105 11.79 3.45 16.89
CA GLN A 105 11.89 4.88 17.10
C GLN A 105 10.78 5.46 17.98
N GLY A 106 9.82 4.63 18.46
CA GLY A 106 8.65 5.11 19.20
C GLY A 106 7.84 6.15 18.41
N PHE A 107 7.57 7.31 19.04
CA PHE A 107 7.16 8.55 18.37
C PHE A 107 8.38 9.16 17.66
N GLY A 108 8.80 8.51 16.57
CA GLY A 108 9.99 8.84 15.80
C GLY A 108 9.79 10.00 14.81
N PRO A 109 10.81 10.30 13.97
CA PRO A 109 10.66 11.25 12.88
C PRO A 109 9.64 10.76 11.83
N THR A 110 9.21 11.66 10.97
CA THR A 110 8.39 11.31 9.79
C THR A 110 9.10 10.25 8.94
N PHE A 111 8.38 9.19 8.57
CA PHE A 111 8.96 8.07 7.82
C PHE A 111 9.22 8.41 6.34
N PHE A 112 8.23 8.98 5.64
CA PHE A 112 8.39 9.64 4.34
C PHE A 112 8.53 11.14 4.59
N PRO A 113 9.76 11.68 4.62
CA PRO A 113 10.00 13.07 4.99
C PRO A 113 9.35 14.01 3.99
N LEU A 114 8.70 15.06 4.48
CA LEU A 114 8.19 16.15 3.66
C LEU A 114 9.35 16.88 2.95
N GLU A 115 9.10 17.37 1.74
CA GLU A 115 10.06 18.16 0.98
C GLU A 115 10.21 19.58 1.57
N SER A 116 11.28 20.28 1.21
CA SER A 116 11.63 21.57 1.84
C SER A 116 10.58 22.67 1.68
N ASP A 117 9.71 22.56 0.68
CA ASP A 117 8.61 23.48 0.39
C ASP A 117 7.26 23.04 1.01
N GLU A 118 7.23 21.94 1.77
CA GLU A 118 6.02 21.32 2.32
C GLU A 118 5.82 21.56 3.82
N CYS A 119 6.28 22.71 4.34
CA CYS A 119 6.18 23.04 5.76
C CYS A 119 6.92 22.00 6.67
N PRO A 120 6.97 22.19 8.01
CA PRO A 120 7.69 21.27 8.91
C PRO A 120 7.06 19.86 8.98
N ALA A 121 7.65 18.94 9.75
CA ALA A 121 7.23 17.53 9.86
C ALA A 121 5.75 17.27 10.20
N SER A 122 5.06 18.24 10.83
CA SER A 122 3.61 18.20 11.10
C SER A 122 2.75 18.50 9.86
N GLY A 123 3.38 19.07 8.83
CA GLY A 123 2.75 19.62 7.64
C GLY A 123 2.15 21.00 7.85
N LEU A 124 2.00 21.47 9.10
CA LEU A 124 1.26 22.69 9.41
C LEU A 124 2.06 23.94 9.01
N CYS A 125 1.48 24.74 8.13
CA CYS A 125 2.06 25.97 7.62
C CYS A 125 1.66 27.18 8.49
N SER A 126 2.42 28.27 8.40
CA SER A 126 2.17 29.49 9.18
C SER A 126 0.87 30.21 8.82
N ASP A 127 0.30 29.93 7.65
CA ASP A 127 -0.98 30.46 7.17
C ASP A 127 -2.19 29.60 7.59
N GLY A 128 -1.96 28.55 8.38
CA GLY A 128 -3.01 27.62 8.84
C GLY A 128 -3.39 26.54 7.84
N THR A 129 -2.78 26.52 6.65
CA THR A 129 -2.90 25.40 5.70
C THR A 129 -1.96 24.25 6.09
N ARG A 130 -2.06 23.12 5.40
CA ARG A 130 -1.28 21.93 5.76
C ARG A 130 -0.84 21.11 4.55
N TRP A 131 0.44 20.78 4.45
CA TRP A 131 0.91 19.73 3.55
C TRP A 131 0.81 18.36 4.21
N VAL A 132 0.35 17.36 3.48
CA VAL A 132 0.27 15.99 3.99
C VAL A 132 1.10 15.05 3.12
N GLY A 133 1.90 14.21 3.78
CA GLY A 133 2.65 13.12 3.16
C GLY A 133 1.98 11.79 3.46
N TRP A 134 0.70 11.66 3.13
CA TRP A 134 -0.13 10.53 3.52
C TRP A 134 0.13 9.29 2.64
N PRO A 135 0.68 8.19 3.20
CA PRO A 135 0.79 6.94 2.47
C PRO A 135 -0.59 6.27 2.35
N ASN A 136 -1.15 6.29 1.15
CA ASN A 136 -2.41 5.58 0.86
C ASN A 136 -2.18 4.07 0.64
N THR A 137 -0.96 3.71 0.27
CA THR A 137 -0.47 2.33 0.07
C THR A 137 0.85 2.16 0.82
N ALA A 138 1.14 0.93 1.23
CA ALA A 138 2.47 0.58 1.72
C ALA A 138 3.49 0.59 0.57
N PRO A 139 4.81 0.68 0.87
CA PRO A 139 5.84 0.55 -0.14
C PRO A 139 5.74 -0.75 -0.94
N ILE A 140 5.94 -0.64 -2.26
CA ILE A 140 6.10 -1.80 -3.12
C ILE A 140 7.52 -2.35 -2.96
N VAL A 141 7.64 -3.57 -2.46
CA VAL A 141 8.93 -4.27 -2.30
C VAL A 141 9.33 -4.86 -3.65
N THR A 142 10.31 -4.25 -4.33
CA THR A 142 10.77 -4.70 -5.64
C THR A 142 11.85 -5.77 -5.56
N PHE A 143 12.52 -5.88 -4.42
CA PHE A 143 13.52 -6.91 -4.15
C PHE A 143 13.62 -7.21 -2.65
N ALA A 144 13.74 -8.48 -2.30
CA ALA A 144 14.01 -8.93 -0.93
C ALA A 144 14.90 -10.18 -0.95
N PHE A 145 16.15 -10.05 -0.49
CA PHE A 145 17.14 -11.15 -0.47
C PHE A 145 18.26 -10.86 0.53
N ASP A 146 18.79 -11.89 1.20
CA ASP A 146 19.90 -11.78 2.16
C ASP A 146 19.74 -10.63 3.17
N ASN A 147 18.57 -10.55 3.80
CA ASN A 147 18.20 -9.47 4.73
C ASN A 147 18.22 -8.05 4.14
N ASN A 148 18.29 -7.90 2.82
CA ASN A 148 18.14 -6.63 2.14
C ASN A 148 16.74 -6.53 1.55
N VAL A 149 16.08 -5.39 1.75
CA VAL A 149 14.80 -5.09 1.13
C VAL A 149 14.92 -3.75 0.39
N ASN A 150 14.63 -3.80 -0.91
CA ASN A 150 14.51 -2.64 -1.78
C ASN A 150 13.03 -2.37 -2.03
N SER A 151 12.59 -1.13 -1.81
CA SER A 151 11.20 -0.78 -2.02
C SER A 151 11.02 0.68 -2.40
N TYR A 152 9.87 0.99 -2.96
CA TYR A 152 9.50 2.34 -3.36
C TYR A 152 8.10 2.70 -2.88
N ALA A 153 7.85 3.98 -2.66
CA ALA A 153 6.52 4.49 -2.35
C ALA A 153 6.23 5.74 -3.20
N PHE A 154 5.02 5.82 -3.73
CA PHE A 154 4.54 6.97 -4.50
C PHE A 154 3.57 7.76 -3.62
N ILE A 155 4.02 8.89 -3.09
CA ILE A 155 3.25 9.68 -2.11
C ILE A 155 2.73 10.94 -2.79
N PRO A 156 1.40 11.15 -2.87
CA PRO A 156 0.83 12.40 -3.35
C PRO A 156 1.29 13.58 -2.51
N ARG A 157 1.60 14.69 -3.18
CA ARG A 157 1.89 15.97 -2.55
C ARG A 157 0.60 16.78 -2.46
N GLN A 158 -0.06 16.74 -1.30
CA GLN A 158 -1.35 17.38 -1.11
C GLN A 158 -1.26 18.55 -0.15
N HIS A 159 -1.69 19.72 -0.61
CA HIS A 159 -1.83 20.92 0.21
C HIS A 159 -3.30 21.11 0.57
N LEU A 160 -3.60 21.24 1.86
CA LEU A 160 -4.94 21.21 2.41
C LEU A 160 -5.30 22.52 3.11
N SER A 161 -6.57 22.89 3.02
CA SER A 161 -7.25 23.79 3.95
C SER A 161 -8.37 23.01 4.64
N GLY A 162 -8.18 22.69 5.93
CA GLY A 162 -8.98 21.67 6.60
C GLY A 162 -8.78 20.29 5.96
N LEU A 163 -9.85 19.67 5.47
CA LEU A 163 -9.81 18.41 4.72
C LEU A 163 -9.90 18.61 3.19
N SER A 164 -9.98 19.85 2.72
CA SER A 164 -10.11 20.17 1.30
C SER A 164 -8.73 20.34 0.67
N VAL A 165 -8.48 19.65 -0.43
CA VAL A 165 -7.27 19.85 -1.24
C VAL A 165 -7.37 21.19 -1.96
N ILE A 166 -6.40 22.07 -1.72
CA ILE A 166 -6.29 23.39 -2.36
C ILE A 166 -5.17 23.45 -3.41
N ALA A 167 -4.21 22.52 -3.35
CA ALA A 167 -3.25 22.27 -4.42
C ALA A 167 -2.87 20.78 -4.49
N ASP A 168 -2.82 20.25 -5.71
CA ASP A 168 -2.22 18.95 -6.04
C ASP A 168 -0.88 19.24 -6.72
N ALA A 169 0.21 18.95 -6.03
CA ALA A 169 1.57 19.22 -6.51
C ALA A 169 2.24 17.97 -7.11
N GLY A 170 1.44 16.99 -7.57
CA GLY A 170 1.94 15.76 -8.16
C GLY A 170 2.24 14.68 -7.12
N THR A 171 3.13 13.77 -7.46
CA THR A 171 3.46 12.58 -6.64
C THR A 171 4.96 12.38 -6.57
N THR A 172 5.51 12.32 -5.37
CA THR A 172 6.93 12.10 -5.13
C THR A 172 7.23 10.62 -4.98
N LEU A 173 8.32 10.18 -5.60
CA LEU A 173 8.85 8.82 -5.47
C LEU A 173 9.86 8.79 -4.33
N TYR A 174 9.55 7.99 -3.31
CA TYR A 174 10.44 7.69 -2.20
C TYR A 174 11.10 6.34 -2.42
N HIS A 175 12.36 6.22 -2.05
CA HIS A 175 13.10 4.97 -1.99
C HIS A 175 13.29 4.60 -0.52
N ALA A 176 12.90 3.38 -0.17
CA ALA A 176 13.06 2.83 1.18
C ALA A 176 13.92 1.57 1.10
N LEU A 177 15.10 1.64 1.72
CA LEU A 177 16.11 0.60 1.75
C LEU A 177 16.27 0.07 3.18
N TRP A 178 16.28 -1.25 3.33
CA TRP A 178 16.61 -1.90 4.59
C TRP A 178 17.72 -2.92 4.37
N GLN A 179 18.75 -2.89 5.23
CA GLN A 179 19.95 -3.72 5.12
C GLN A 179 20.15 -4.58 6.38
N GLY A 180 19.07 -5.26 6.79
CA GLY A 180 19.15 -6.40 7.71
C GLY A 180 19.53 -6.09 9.15
N GLN A 181 19.56 -4.82 9.54
CA GLN A 181 19.86 -4.47 10.93
C GLN A 181 18.64 -4.75 11.80
N VAL A 182 18.86 -5.53 12.85
CA VAL A 182 17.82 -5.85 13.84
C VAL A 182 17.36 -4.55 14.50
N ASN A 183 16.05 -4.38 14.66
CA ASN A 183 15.44 -3.22 15.32
C ASN A 183 15.78 -1.86 14.69
N THR A 184 15.96 -1.77 13.38
CA THR A 184 16.05 -0.48 12.69
C THR A 184 14.92 -0.33 11.67
N MET A 185 14.39 0.89 11.55
CA MET A 185 13.52 1.22 10.42
C MET A 185 14.31 1.24 9.10
N PRO A 186 13.64 1.05 7.95
CA PRO A 186 14.25 1.29 6.64
C PRO A 186 14.73 2.74 6.56
N SER A 187 15.88 2.97 5.91
CA SER A 187 16.28 4.32 5.52
C SER A 187 15.42 4.78 4.36
N VAL A 188 14.82 5.97 4.47
CA VAL A 188 13.95 6.54 3.44
C VAL A 188 14.55 7.83 2.91
N SER A 189 14.54 7.99 1.59
CA SER A 189 14.94 9.23 0.90
C SER A 189 14.01 9.54 -0.26
N VAL A 190 13.93 10.81 -0.63
CA VAL A 190 13.30 11.23 -1.89
C VAL A 190 14.18 10.72 -3.04
N ALA A 191 13.66 9.81 -3.85
CA ALA A 191 14.34 9.34 -5.05
C ALA A 191 14.15 10.31 -6.20
N GLN A 192 12.91 10.80 -6.37
CA GLN A 192 12.58 11.83 -7.34
C GLN A 192 11.35 12.63 -6.89
N SER A 193 11.56 13.93 -6.65
CA SER A 193 10.50 14.90 -6.39
C SER A 193 9.56 15.02 -7.58
N GLN A 194 8.25 15.07 -7.32
CA GLN A 194 7.21 15.20 -8.36
C GLN A 194 7.44 14.23 -9.52
N PHE A 195 7.80 12.98 -9.20
CA PHE A 195 8.00 11.92 -10.18
C PHE A 195 6.84 11.88 -11.17
N TRP A 196 5.60 11.95 -10.69
CA TRP A 196 4.46 12.32 -11.53
C TRP A 196 4.14 13.79 -11.28
N SER A 197 4.07 14.60 -12.34
CA SER A 197 3.63 15.99 -12.24
C SER A 197 2.11 16.06 -11.99
N ALA A 198 1.61 17.23 -11.58
CA ALA A 198 0.19 17.42 -11.23
C ALA A 198 -0.80 17.11 -12.37
N ASP A 199 -0.36 17.29 -13.63
CA ASP A 199 -1.12 17.01 -14.86
C ASP A 199 -1.04 15.54 -15.31
N GLN A 200 -0.22 14.73 -14.63
CA GLN A 200 -0.09 13.29 -14.85
C GLN A 200 -0.89 12.51 -13.80
N VAL A 201 -1.30 11.29 -14.15
CA VAL A 201 -1.82 10.37 -13.15
C VAL A 201 -0.69 10.02 -12.19
N GLY A 202 -0.92 10.17 -10.88
CA GLY A 202 0.00 9.71 -9.84
C GLY A 202 0.00 8.19 -9.73
N TYR A 203 0.53 7.47 -10.72
CA TYR A 203 0.54 6.01 -10.72
C TYR A 203 1.30 5.46 -9.52
N GLY A 204 0.67 4.53 -8.81
CA GLY A 204 1.20 3.91 -7.60
C GLY A 204 0.77 4.61 -6.31
N SER A 205 0.12 5.78 -6.41
CA SER A 205 -0.34 6.52 -5.24
C SER A 205 -1.61 5.99 -4.60
N THR A 206 -2.35 5.10 -5.28
CA THR A 206 -3.57 4.49 -4.73
C THR A 206 -3.36 3.03 -4.36
N ALA A 207 -2.72 2.25 -5.25
CA ALA A 207 -2.41 0.85 -5.01
C ALA A 207 -1.23 0.40 -5.86
N THR A 208 -0.55 -0.64 -5.41
CA THR A 208 0.57 -1.26 -6.13
C THR A 208 0.51 -2.78 -5.98
N VAL A 209 0.97 -3.53 -6.98
CA VAL A 209 1.10 -4.99 -6.93
C VAL A 209 2.23 -5.47 -7.84
N ILE A 210 3.00 -6.46 -7.39
CA ILE A 210 3.97 -7.16 -8.25
C ILE A 210 3.34 -8.45 -8.77
N SER A 211 3.41 -8.65 -10.08
CA SER A 211 3.01 -9.91 -10.70
C SER A 211 3.76 -10.12 -12.02
N ASN A 212 4.19 -11.34 -12.29
CA ASN A 212 4.86 -11.75 -13.54
C ASN A 212 6.05 -10.85 -13.96
N GLY A 213 6.87 -10.40 -13.01
CA GLY A 213 8.04 -9.56 -13.29
C GLY A 213 7.75 -8.09 -13.55
N PHE A 214 6.51 -7.63 -13.33
CA PHE A 214 6.11 -6.23 -13.42
C PHE A 214 5.62 -5.71 -12.08
N ALA A 215 5.92 -4.44 -11.79
CA ALA A 215 5.20 -3.64 -10.80
C ALA A 215 4.03 -2.94 -11.50
N TYR A 216 2.80 -3.25 -11.12
CA TYR A 216 1.60 -2.56 -11.56
C TYR A 216 1.25 -1.47 -10.56
N LEU A 217 0.99 -0.28 -11.06
CA LEU A 217 0.89 0.95 -10.28
C LEU A 217 -0.40 1.66 -10.66
N TYR A 218 -1.29 1.83 -9.69
CA TYR A 218 -2.62 2.39 -9.88
C TYR A 218 -2.68 3.81 -9.34
N GLY A 219 -3.33 4.71 -10.06
CA GLY A 219 -3.54 6.09 -9.65
C GLY A 219 -4.94 6.59 -10.02
N PRO A 220 -5.43 7.63 -9.34
CA PRO A 220 -6.79 8.11 -9.51
C PRO A 220 -6.96 8.92 -10.79
N THR A 221 -8.10 8.77 -11.45
CA THR A 221 -8.55 9.61 -12.57
C THR A 221 -9.62 10.60 -12.11
N PRO A 222 -9.87 11.69 -12.86
CA PRO A 222 -10.96 12.63 -12.55
C PRO A 222 -12.37 12.02 -12.54
N SER A 223 -12.57 10.84 -13.14
CA SER A 223 -13.86 10.15 -13.16
C SER A 223 -14.15 9.35 -11.88
N GLY A 224 -13.24 9.34 -10.90
CA GLY A 224 -13.37 8.53 -9.68
C GLY A 224 -13.02 7.05 -9.88
N GLN A 225 -12.39 6.72 -11.02
CA GLN A 225 -11.85 5.40 -11.32
C GLN A 225 -10.33 5.41 -11.24
N LEU A 226 -9.71 4.24 -11.40
CA LEU A 226 -8.26 4.09 -11.45
C LEU A 226 -7.78 4.00 -12.90
N ALA A 227 -6.55 4.48 -13.14
CA ALA A 227 -5.74 4.11 -14.29
C ALA A 227 -4.57 3.24 -13.82
N VAL A 228 -4.02 2.42 -14.72
CA VAL A 228 -2.89 1.54 -14.41
C VAL A 228 -1.70 1.79 -15.34
N SER A 229 -0.51 1.80 -14.75
CA SER A 229 0.75 1.62 -15.46
C SER A 229 1.44 0.35 -14.98
N LYS A 230 2.41 -0.13 -15.75
CA LYS A 230 3.31 -1.21 -15.35
C LYS A 230 4.75 -0.82 -15.61
N ALA A 231 5.63 -1.15 -14.68
CA ALA A 231 7.08 -0.98 -14.79
C ALA A 231 7.73 -2.36 -14.83
N ALA A 232 8.59 -2.60 -15.82
CA ALA A 232 9.34 -3.85 -15.89
C ALA A 232 10.38 -3.90 -14.77
N LEU A 233 10.39 -4.96 -13.96
CA LEU A 233 11.39 -5.16 -12.92
C LEU A 233 12.64 -5.84 -13.51
N THR A 234 13.19 -5.26 -14.57
CA THR A 234 14.38 -5.77 -15.27
C THR A 234 15.64 -5.19 -14.62
N GLY A 235 16.37 -6.01 -13.87
CA GLY A 235 17.61 -5.60 -13.19
C GLY A 235 17.80 -6.31 -11.85
N PHE A 236 18.99 -6.21 -11.26
CA PHE A 236 19.35 -6.93 -10.02
C PHE A 236 18.50 -6.52 -8.79
N LEU A 237 17.84 -5.36 -8.81
CA LEU A 237 17.12 -4.80 -7.65
C LEU A 237 15.73 -4.20 -7.95
N GLY A 238 15.23 -4.30 -9.19
CA GLY A 238 13.92 -3.75 -9.56
C GLY A 238 13.78 -2.24 -9.29
N ASP A 239 14.54 -1.42 -10.00
CA ASP A 239 14.51 0.05 -9.89
C ASP A 239 13.27 0.65 -10.56
N LEU A 240 12.61 1.59 -9.90
CA LEU A 240 11.41 2.29 -10.38
C LEU A 240 11.63 3.77 -10.73
N THR A 241 12.86 4.28 -10.66
CA THR A 241 13.19 5.71 -10.83
C THR A 241 13.23 6.17 -12.29
N SER A 242 13.23 5.26 -13.27
CA SER A 242 13.30 5.62 -14.68
C SER A 242 11.94 5.52 -15.38
N LYS A 243 11.34 6.64 -15.80
CA LYS A 243 10.08 6.65 -16.56
C LYS A 243 10.12 5.83 -17.86
N SER A 244 11.31 5.56 -18.41
CA SER A 244 11.46 4.80 -19.66
C SER A 244 11.06 3.32 -19.55
N ILE A 245 10.98 2.76 -18.34
CA ILE A 245 10.60 1.36 -18.12
C ILE A 245 9.08 1.16 -18.01
N TYR A 246 8.32 2.26 -18.06
CA TYR A 246 6.89 2.26 -17.82
C TYR A 246 6.09 2.10 -19.11
N GLN A 247 5.01 1.33 -19.01
CA GLN A 247 3.93 1.28 -19.99
C GLN A 247 2.62 1.64 -19.32
N TYR A 248 1.72 2.28 -20.06
CA TYR A 248 0.46 2.82 -19.60
C TYR A 248 -0.67 2.12 -20.34
N TYR A 249 -1.74 1.75 -19.63
CA TYR A 249 -2.90 1.17 -20.28
C TYR A 249 -3.84 2.29 -20.74
N VAL A 250 -3.97 2.45 -22.06
CA VAL A 250 -4.71 3.53 -22.70
C VAL A 250 -5.54 2.92 -23.84
N ASN A 251 -6.85 3.18 -23.85
CA ASN A 251 -7.75 2.74 -24.91
C ASN A 251 -7.62 1.23 -25.25
N GLY A 252 -7.56 0.38 -24.23
CA GLY A 252 -7.50 -1.07 -24.42
C GLY A 252 -6.12 -1.65 -24.75
N ALA A 253 -5.06 -0.83 -24.78
CA ALA A 253 -3.72 -1.28 -25.13
C ALA A 253 -2.64 -0.69 -24.22
N TRP A 254 -1.53 -1.42 -24.07
CA TRP A 254 -0.33 -0.92 -23.40
C TRP A 254 0.49 -0.04 -24.35
N THR A 255 0.82 1.17 -23.94
CA THR A 255 1.65 2.13 -24.69
C THR A 255 2.80 2.65 -23.83
N THR A 256 3.91 3.06 -24.45
CA THR A 256 5.04 3.69 -23.75
C THR A 256 4.87 5.20 -23.58
N THR A 257 3.85 5.79 -24.22
CA THR A 257 3.55 7.22 -24.12
C THR A 257 2.62 7.47 -22.93
N ALA A 258 3.08 8.28 -21.98
CA ALA A 258 2.25 8.65 -20.83
C ALA A 258 1.02 9.46 -21.29
N PRO A 259 -0.20 9.07 -20.88
CA PRO A 259 -1.40 9.85 -21.18
C PRO A 259 -1.49 11.08 -20.28
N SER A 260 -2.35 12.03 -20.66
CA SER A 260 -2.77 13.09 -19.73
C SER A 260 -3.69 12.50 -18.65
N LYS A 261 -3.67 13.06 -17.43
CA LYS A 261 -4.59 12.68 -16.34
C LYS A 261 -6.07 12.83 -16.73
N SER A 262 -6.39 13.70 -17.68
CA SER A 262 -7.76 13.95 -18.17
C SER A 262 -8.17 13.10 -19.38
N ASP A 263 -7.30 12.22 -19.88
CA ASP A 263 -7.64 11.31 -20.97
C ASP A 263 -8.79 10.37 -20.54
N SER A 264 -9.91 10.40 -21.26
CA SER A 264 -11.10 9.62 -20.89
C SER A 264 -10.93 8.12 -21.12
N THR A 265 -9.89 7.69 -21.84
CA THR A 265 -9.68 6.29 -22.25
C THR A 265 -8.77 5.49 -21.30
N ILE A 266 -8.28 6.11 -20.22
CA ILE A 266 -7.38 5.48 -19.24
C ILE A 266 -8.11 4.86 -18.05
N SER A 267 -9.39 5.20 -17.87
CA SER A 267 -10.16 4.79 -16.70
C SER A 267 -10.53 3.32 -16.79
N LEU A 268 -10.23 2.56 -15.74
CA LEU A 268 -10.59 1.15 -15.62
C LEU A 268 -12.00 1.03 -15.00
N PRO A 269 -12.98 0.47 -15.73
CA PRO A 269 -14.33 0.27 -15.19
C PRO A 269 -14.32 -0.56 -13.90
N ASN A 270 -15.28 -0.30 -13.01
CA ASN A 270 -15.44 -1.00 -11.73
C ASN A 270 -14.19 -1.01 -10.84
N THR A 271 -13.44 0.10 -10.86
CA THR A 271 -12.40 0.40 -9.89
C THR A 271 -12.80 1.61 -9.05
N SER A 272 -12.12 1.82 -7.92
CA SER A 272 -12.42 2.90 -6.97
C SER A 272 -11.16 3.66 -6.59
N THR A 273 -11.27 4.98 -6.44
CA THR A 273 -10.24 5.84 -5.84
C THR A 273 -10.27 5.86 -4.32
N VAL A 274 -11.31 5.25 -3.70
CA VAL A 274 -11.32 5.02 -2.25
C VAL A 274 -10.15 4.13 -1.87
N GLN A 275 -9.53 4.41 -0.72
CA GLN A 275 -8.42 3.62 -0.22
C GLN A 275 -8.77 2.13 -0.17
N GLY A 276 -7.85 1.31 -0.65
CA GLY A 276 -7.96 -0.13 -0.73
C GLY A 276 -6.64 -0.74 -1.18
N GLN A 277 -6.58 -2.06 -1.26
CA GLN A 277 -5.39 -2.79 -1.64
C GLN A 277 -5.67 -3.66 -2.86
N ILE A 278 -4.74 -3.64 -3.81
CA ILE A 278 -4.70 -4.58 -4.93
C ILE A 278 -3.64 -5.64 -4.68
N TYR A 279 -3.95 -6.90 -4.93
CA TYR A 279 -3.00 -8.01 -4.90
C TYR A 279 -3.36 -9.08 -5.92
N PHE A 280 -2.43 -10.01 -6.20
CA PHE A 280 -2.71 -11.17 -7.01
C PHE A 280 -2.98 -12.38 -6.12
N SER A 281 -4.14 -13.01 -6.29
CA SER A 281 -4.52 -14.24 -5.56
C SER A 281 -4.10 -15.47 -6.35
N THR A 282 -3.20 -16.27 -5.78
CA THR A 282 -2.80 -17.57 -6.34
C THR A 282 -3.93 -18.60 -6.27
N LYS A 283 -4.78 -18.54 -5.24
CA LYS A 283 -5.97 -19.39 -5.09
C LYS A 283 -6.95 -19.23 -6.26
N TRP A 284 -7.18 -17.99 -6.69
CA TRP A 284 -8.15 -17.69 -7.75
C TRP A 284 -7.54 -17.46 -9.13
N GLN A 285 -6.20 -17.34 -9.21
CA GLN A 285 -5.50 -16.91 -10.42
C GLN A 285 -6.07 -15.59 -10.96
N SER A 286 -6.28 -14.63 -10.05
CA SER A 286 -7.02 -13.39 -10.31
C SER A 286 -6.40 -12.23 -9.53
N PHE A 287 -6.42 -11.03 -10.13
CA PHE A 287 -6.18 -9.80 -9.39
C PHE A 287 -7.39 -9.51 -8.52
N VAL A 288 -7.14 -9.01 -7.32
CA VAL A 288 -8.16 -8.74 -6.31
C VAL A 288 -7.96 -7.34 -5.78
N TRP A 289 -9.04 -6.57 -5.73
CA TRP A 289 -9.12 -5.32 -5.00
C TRP A 289 -10.02 -5.53 -3.78
N ILE A 290 -9.55 -5.12 -2.61
CA ILE A 290 -10.37 -5.02 -1.40
C ILE A 290 -10.22 -3.61 -0.84
N GLY A 291 -11.33 -2.91 -0.65
CA GLY A 291 -11.34 -1.56 -0.11
C GLY A 291 -12.73 -1.15 0.38
N GLY A 292 -12.85 0.11 0.80
CA GLY A 292 -14.10 0.64 1.37
C GLY A 292 -15.00 1.39 0.39
N ASP A 293 -16.07 1.95 0.93
CA ASP A 293 -16.94 2.96 0.30
C ASP A 293 -16.63 4.40 0.75
N GLY A 294 -15.55 4.60 1.52
CA GLY A 294 -15.11 5.89 2.03
C GLY A 294 -15.44 6.03 3.51
N PHE A 295 -16.03 7.17 3.88
CA PHE A 295 -16.55 7.45 5.21
C PHE A 295 -18.07 7.70 5.10
N PRO A 296 -18.88 7.50 6.16
CA PRO A 296 -18.51 7.23 7.56
C PRO A 296 -18.57 5.75 7.98
N ASN A 297 -18.70 4.83 7.02
CA ASN A 297 -18.90 3.41 7.30
C ASN A 297 -17.59 2.62 7.26
N ALA A 298 -17.61 1.41 7.83
CA ALA A 298 -16.53 0.43 7.72
C ALA A 298 -16.95 -0.72 6.78
N ASN A 299 -17.52 -0.40 5.62
CA ASN A 299 -17.93 -1.41 4.65
C ASN A 299 -16.71 -1.90 3.85
N PHE A 300 -16.63 -3.19 3.58
CA PHE A 300 -15.58 -3.79 2.77
C PHE A 300 -16.17 -4.44 1.52
N TYR A 301 -15.67 -3.98 0.39
CA TYR A 301 -16.03 -4.47 -0.93
C TYR A 301 -14.88 -5.24 -1.53
N ILE A 302 -15.21 -6.22 -2.38
CA ILE A 302 -14.26 -6.98 -3.16
C ILE A 302 -14.59 -6.89 -4.65
N SER A 303 -13.55 -6.78 -5.47
CA SER A 303 -13.60 -6.89 -6.92
C SER A 303 -12.44 -7.74 -7.42
N THR A 304 -12.63 -8.45 -8.53
CA THR A 304 -11.59 -9.27 -9.14
C THR A 304 -11.47 -9.04 -10.64
N ALA A 305 -10.29 -9.34 -11.18
CA ALA A 305 -10.00 -9.23 -12.60
C ALA A 305 -9.01 -10.29 -13.07
N PRO A 306 -9.17 -10.83 -14.30
CA PRO A 306 -8.19 -11.76 -14.87
C PRO A 306 -6.83 -11.09 -15.13
N ASN A 307 -6.82 -9.80 -15.46
CA ASN A 307 -5.63 -9.01 -15.75
C ASN A 307 -5.60 -7.75 -14.88
N PRO A 308 -4.44 -7.12 -14.68
CA PRO A 308 -4.33 -5.94 -13.83
C PRO A 308 -5.13 -4.73 -14.36
N GLU A 309 -5.32 -4.64 -15.67
CA GLU A 309 -6.17 -3.67 -16.36
C GLU A 309 -7.67 -4.02 -16.36
N GLY A 310 -8.06 -5.21 -15.89
CA GLY A 310 -9.43 -5.67 -15.93
C GLY A 310 -9.73 -6.76 -16.98
N PRO A 311 -11.01 -6.97 -17.35
CA PRO A 311 -12.18 -6.28 -16.80
C PRO A 311 -12.36 -6.59 -15.31
N TRP A 312 -12.52 -5.54 -14.49
CA TRP A 312 -12.83 -5.69 -13.07
C TRP A 312 -14.31 -6.00 -12.86
N SER A 313 -14.61 -6.94 -11.97
CA SER A 313 -15.98 -7.25 -11.58
C SER A 313 -16.62 -6.09 -10.81
N ALA A 314 -17.95 -6.05 -10.76
CA ALA A 314 -18.64 -5.13 -9.87
C ALA A 314 -18.21 -5.36 -8.41
N HIS A 315 -18.20 -4.29 -7.62
CA HIS A 315 -17.89 -4.34 -6.20
C HIS A 315 -18.97 -5.14 -5.44
N THR A 316 -18.55 -6.14 -4.68
CA THR A 316 -19.44 -6.94 -3.84
C THR A 316 -19.13 -6.67 -2.38
N LEU A 317 -20.12 -6.19 -1.60
CA LEU A 317 -19.99 -6.06 -0.16
C LEU A 317 -19.85 -7.45 0.47
N PHE A 318 -18.81 -7.69 1.26
CA PHE A 318 -18.59 -8.98 1.91
C PHE A 318 -18.39 -8.89 3.42
N PHE A 319 -18.11 -7.70 3.95
CA PHE A 319 -17.93 -7.49 5.39
C PHE A 319 -18.31 -6.06 5.79
N GLN A 320 -18.80 -5.89 7.02
CA GLN A 320 -19.09 -4.60 7.64
C GLN A 320 -18.47 -4.55 9.03
N GLY A 321 -17.58 -3.58 9.24
CA GLY A 321 -16.92 -3.32 10.52
C GLY A 321 -17.75 -2.43 11.45
N GLU A 322 -17.29 -2.35 12.69
CA GLU A 322 -17.82 -1.41 13.68
C GLU A 322 -17.47 0.04 13.32
N VAL A 323 -18.43 0.95 13.51
CA VAL A 323 -18.20 2.39 13.44
C VAL A 323 -17.99 2.99 14.83
N GLY A 324 -17.29 4.12 14.87
CA GLY A 324 -17.01 4.89 16.06
C GLY A 324 -18.05 5.97 16.36
N ASN A 325 -17.71 6.88 17.27
CA ASN A 325 -18.52 8.05 17.63
C ASN A 325 -17.75 9.38 17.47
N GLY A 326 -16.53 9.35 16.90
CA GLY A 326 -15.74 10.53 16.57
C GLY A 326 -16.30 11.30 15.38
N SER A 327 -15.57 12.35 14.97
CA SER A 327 -15.96 13.24 13.88
C SER A 327 -16.04 12.54 12.51
N LEU A 328 -15.18 11.54 12.30
CA LEU A 328 -15.18 10.63 11.15
C LEU A 328 -15.32 9.18 11.65
N PRO A 329 -16.55 8.67 11.86
CA PRO A 329 -16.79 7.44 12.64
C PRO A 329 -15.98 6.21 12.21
N ALA A 330 -15.86 5.98 10.90
CA ALA A 330 -14.95 5.00 10.33
C ALA A 330 -14.55 5.35 8.89
N TYR A 331 -13.36 4.92 8.50
CA TYR A 331 -12.79 5.08 7.15
C TYR A 331 -11.55 4.20 6.96
N SER A 332 -10.90 4.28 5.78
CA SER A 332 -9.63 3.60 5.50
C SER A 332 -9.67 2.09 5.66
N ALA A 333 -10.69 1.47 5.07
CA ALA A 333 -10.82 0.02 4.95
C ALA A 333 -9.76 -0.56 3.99
N VAL A 334 -8.80 -1.32 4.53
CA VAL A 334 -7.63 -1.84 3.81
C VAL A 334 -7.46 -3.33 4.06
N ALA A 335 -6.95 -4.06 3.06
CA ALA A 335 -6.55 -5.45 3.18
C ALA A 335 -5.03 -5.60 3.24
N HIS A 336 -4.56 -6.67 3.89
CA HIS A 336 -3.15 -6.89 4.21
C HIS A 336 -2.62 -8.21 3.63
N PRO A 337 -2.35 -8.28 2.31
CA PRO A 337 -1.88 -9.50 1.65
C PRO A 337 -0.54 -10.00 2.20
N GLY A 338 0.29 -9.09 2.73
CA GLY A 338 1.57 -9.43 3.38
C GLY A 338 1.45 -10.09 4.75
N MET A 339 0.24 -10.24 5.30
CA MET A 339 -0.02 -10.91 6.58
C MET A 339 -0.58 -12.33 6.40
N THR A 340 -0.42 -12.92 5.22
CA THR A 340 -0.95 -14.25 4.90
C THR A 340 0.17 -15.29 4.79
N ASP A 341 -0.19 -16.57 4.81
CA ASP A 341 0.72 -17.70 4.56
C ASP A 341 0.97 -17.96 3.06
N GLY A 342 0.44 -17.09 2.18
CA GLY A 342 0.56 -17.23 0.72
C GLY A 342 -0.38 -18.27 0.10
N THR A 343 -1.19 -19.00 0.87
CA THR A 343 -2.15 -19.98 0.34
C THR A 343 -3.33 -19.33 -0.36
N GLY A 344 -3.61 -18.07 -0.03
CA GLY A 344 -4.79 -17.34 -0.50
C GLY A 344 -6.11 -17.77 0.16
N ASN A 345 -6.07 -18.61 1.20
CA ASN A 345 -7.27 -19.07 1.90
C ASN A 345 -7.90 -18.03 2.83
N TYR A 346 -7.13 -17.03 3.23
CA TYR A 346 -7.62 -15.95 4.08
C TYR A 346 -6.90 -14.64 3.77
N ILE A 347 -7.48 -13.55 4.23
CA ILE A 347 -6.88 -12.21 4.21
C ILE A 347 -7.13 -11.53 5.55
N PHE A 348 -6.22 -10.67 5.96
CA PHE A 348 -6.47 -9.75 7.07
C PHE A 348 -6.98 -8.41 6.54
N ILE A 349 -7.92 -7.81 7.24
CA ILE A 349 -8.45 -6.46 6.97
C ILE A 349 -8.42 -5.60 8.22
N THR A 350 -8.18 -4.30 8.03
CA THR A 350 -8.30 -3.26 9.08
C THR A 350 -9.01 -2.03 8.55
N TRP A 351 -9.54 -1.22 9.46
CA TRP A 351 -10.10 0.10 9.16
C TRP A 351 -9.84 1.06 10.31
N THR A 352 -9.79 2.35 10.04
CA THR A 352 -9.74 3.37 11.09
C THR A 352 -11.14 3.51 11.71
N LYS A 353 -11.25 3.32 13.03
CA LYS A 353 -12.43 3.62 13.85
C LYS A 353 -12.09 4.74 14.82
N THR A 354 -12.88 5.80 14.85
CA THR A 354 -12.63 6.98 15.70
C THR A 354 -13.49 6.99 16.96
N THR A 355 -12.87 7.26 18.10
CA THR A 355 -13.60 7.49 19.36
C THR A 355 -13.43 8.94 19.77
N ALA A 356 -14.53 9.64 19.96
CA ALA A 356 -14.51 11.03 20.42
C ALA A 356 -13.85 11.14 21.80
N SER A 357 -12.98 12.15 21.98
CA SER A 357 -12.42 12.51 23.27
C SER A 357 -12.34 14.02 23.43
N SER A 358 -12.07 14.49 24.65
CA SER A 358 -11.87 15.92 24.93
C SER A 358 -10.62 16.52 24.28
N ALA A 359 -9.66 15.68 23.84
CA ALA A 359 -8.39 16.10 23.26
C ALA A 359 -8.33 15.88 21.73
N GLY A 360 -9.43 15.45 21.11
CA GLY A 360 -9.48 15.03 19.70
C GLY A 360 -9.89 13.57 19.55
N ASP A 361 -10.00 13.10 18.32
CA ASP A 361 -10.41 11.72 18.05
C ASP A 361 -9.26 10.73 18.33
N ILE A 362 -9.60 9.63 19.02
CA ILE A 362 -8.71 8.49 19.22
C ILE A 362 -8.94 7.49 18.09
N TYR A 363 -7.87 7.17 17.36
CA TYR A 363 -7.85 6.19 16.30
C TYR A 363 -7.60 4.79 16.87
N THR A 364 -8.46 3.85 16.48
CA THR A 364 -8.20 2.42 16.65
C THR A 364 -8.29 1.74 15.29
N GLN A 365 -7.51 0.67 15.12
CA GLN A 365 -7.51 -0.15 13.91
C GLN A 365 -7.93 -1.56 14.29
N PRO A 366 -9.23 -1.92 14.23
CA PRO A 366 -9.64 -3.30 14.42
C PRO A 366 -9.00 -4.23 13.39
N LEU A 367 -8.61 -5.43 13.81
CA LEU A 367 -8.03 -6.45 12.93
C LEU A 367 -8.96 -7.66 12.82
N VAL A 368 -9.33 -8.00 11.59
CA VAL A 368 -10.21 -9.14 11.29
C VAL A 368 -9.55 -10.01 10.24
N ARG A 369 -9.55 -11.32 10.48
CA ARG A 369 -9.25 -12.34 9.47
C ARG A 369 -10.55 -12.71 8.76
N VAL A 370 -10.49 -12.77 7.44
CA VAL A 370 -11.59 -13.22 6.57
C VAL A 370 -11.12 -14.47 5.86
N ASP A 371 -11.81 -15.58 6.10
CA ASP A 371 -11.56 -16.87 5.48
C ASP A 371 -12.43 -17.04 4.24
N TRP A 372 -11.85 -17.54 3.16
CA TRP A 372 -12.50 -17.75 1.88
C TRP A 372 -12.86 -19.23 1.67
N GLN A 373 -13.98 -19.50 1.00
CA GLN A 373 -14.37 -20.85 0.55
C GLN A 373 -13.35 -21.43 -0.45
#